data_AF-A0A8B8G1W5-F1
#
_entry.id   AF-A0A8B8G1W5-F1
#
_cell.length_a   1.000
_cell.length_b   1.000
_cell.length_c   1.000
_cell.angle_alpha   90.00
_cell.angle_beta   90.00
_cell.angle_gamma   90.00
#
_symmetry.space_group_name_H-M   'P 1'
#
loop_
_entity.id
_entity.type
_entity.pdbx_description
1 polymer ?
#
loop_
_entity_poly.entity_id
_entity_poly.type
_entity_poly.pdbx_seq_one_letter_code
_entity_poly.pdbx_strand_id
1 'polypeptide(L)'
;MAPRKHVTLTLDQKIEIIKLMENGQNYGMIAEKYGIGKSTVGDIKKNKEKIMKFVSTTERGPGTRKTLKEPENLVLENALFIWFMQQRRRHIPISGEIICEKARLFHREITKQEDGFTASRGWLDNFKHRHGIRRLKITGEKLSCDEASIEPFRNELQRVINENNLDLE
;
A
#
# COMPACT_ATOMS: atom_id res chain seq x y z
N MET A 1 -16.52 22.58 29.86
CA MET A 1 -16.57 21.78 28.62
C MET A 1 -15.49 20.72 28.69
N ALA A 2 -15.81 19.46 28.43
CA ALA A 2 -14.81 18.40 28.38
C ALA A 2 -13.80 18.65 27.24
N PRO A 3 -12.49 18.34 27.43
CA PRO A 3 -11.51 18.48 26.37
C PRO A 3 -11.86 17.56 25.19
N ARG A 4 -11.77 18.11 23.96
CA ARG A 4 -11.98 17.32 22.75
C ARG A 4 -10.89 16.24 22.64
N LYS A 5 -11.29 15.01 22.32
CA LYS A 5 -10.36 13.90 22.06
C LYS A 5 -9.54 14.19 20.80
N HIS A 6 -8.24 13.89 20.83
CA HIS A 6 -7.37 14.07 19.67
C HIS A 6 -7.73 13.08 18.55
N VAL A 7 -7.93 13.60 17.33
CA VAL A 7 -8.23 12.82 16.12
C VAL A 7 -7.07 12.95 15.13
N THR A 8 -6.50 11.82 14.72
CA THR A 8 -5.44 11.80 13.70
C THR A 8 -6.02 11.36 12.36
N LEU A 9 -6.13 12.34 11.45
CA LEU A 9 -6.65 12.16 10.10
C LEU A 9 -5.67 11.42 9.17
N THR A 10 -6.21 10.58 8.29
CA THR A 10 -5.47 10.03 7.15
C THR A 10 -5.21 11.10 6.09
N LEU A 11 -4.24 10.86 5.21
CA LEU A 11 -3.99 11.71 4.07
C LEU A 11 -5.22 11.77 3.15
N ASP A 12 -5.94 10.65 2.96
CA ASP A 12 -7.21 10.62 2.23
C ASP A 12 -8.25 11.57 2.83
N GLN A 13 -8.44 11.54 4.16
CA GLN A 13 -9.36 12.46 4.84
C GLN A 13 -8.91 13.91 4.69
N LYS A 14 -7.60 14.19 4.75
CA LYS A 14 -7.07 15.54 4.54
C LYS A 14 -7.34 16.04 3.12
N ILE A 15 -7.28 15.17 2.10
CA ILE A 15 -7.65 15.51 0.71
C ILE A 15 -9.15 15.79 0.61
N GLU A 16 -10.00 14.99 1.25
CA GLU A 16 -11.45 15.25 1.27
C GLU A 16 -11.75 16.61 1.92
N ILE A 17 -11.08 16.93 3.03
CA ILE A 17 -11.17 18.23 3.68
C ILE A 17 -10.73 19.36 2.73
N ILE A 18 -9.63 19.17 1.98
CA ILE A 18 -9.17 20.14 0.97
C ILE A 18 -10.25 20.39 -0.09
N LYS A 19 -10.86 19.33 -0.64
CA LYS A 19 -11.95 19.44 -1.62
C LYS A 19 -13.18 20.17 -1.05
N LEU A 20 -13.57 19.86 0.19
CA LEU A 20 -14.69 20.54 0.85
C LEU A 20 -14.41 22.04 1.04
N MET A 21 -13.18 22.41 1.40
CA MET A 21 -12.78 23.81 1.51
C MET A 21 -12.78 24.54 0.17
N GLU A 22 -12.33 23.89 -0.90
CA GLU A 22 -12.35 24.46 -2.27
C GLU A 22 -13.78 24.66 -2.78
N ASN A 23 -14.69 23.78 -2.40
CA ASN A 23 -16.12 23.89 -2.68
C ASN A 23 -16.83 24.95 -1.81
N GLY A 24 -16.09 25.75 -1.03
CA GLY A 24 -16.64 26.84 -0.23
C GLY A 24 -17.32 26.44 1.08
N GLN A 25 -17.15 25.19 1.56
CA GLN A 25 -17.75 24.77 2.83
C GLN A 25 -17.17 25.51 4.04
N ASN A 26 -18.01 25.76 5.03
CA ASN A 26 -17.63 26.46 6.25
C ASN A 26 -16.69 25.61 7.13
N TYR A 27 -15.64 26.23 7.69
CA TYR A 27 -14.64 25.53 8.52
C TYR A 27 -15.24 24.94 9.79
N GLY A 28 -16.30 25.52 10.34
CA GLY A 28 -17.05 24.98 11.46
C GLY A 28 -17.72 23.65 11.12
N MET A 29 -18.41 23.58 9.97
CA MET A 29 -19.08 22.36 9.52
C MET A 29 -18.07 21.26 9.21
N ILE A 30 -16.94 21.61 8.57
CA ILE A 30 -15.83 20.67 8.33
C ILE A 30 -15.27 20.18 9.67
N ALA A 31 -15.00 21.09 10.61
CA ALA A 31 -14.45 20.73 11.91
C ALA A 31 -15.37 19.76 12.67
N GLU A 32 -16.68 20.00 12.63
CA GLU A 32 -17.70 19.13 13.25
C GLU A 32 -17.79 17.77 12.56
N LYS A 33 -17.86 17.74 11.21
CA LYS A 33 -17.94 16.49 10.42
C LYS A 33 -16.80 15.51 10.75
N TYR A 34 -15.59 16.03 10.94
CA TYR A 34 -14.40 15.20 11.20
C TYR A 34 -14.01 15.14 12.68
N GLY A 35 -14.75 15.79 13.58
CA GLY A 35 -14.43 15.84 15.01
C GLY A 35 -13.09 16.52 15.32
N ILE A 36 -12.67 17.50 14.52
CA ILE A 36 -11.40 18.23 14.62
C ILE A 36 -11.59 19.68 15.08
N GLY A 37 -10.50 20.37 15.41
CA GLY A 37 -10.56 21.81 15.69
C GLY A 37 -10.59 22.64 14.40
N LYS A 38 -11.20 23.83 14.44
CA LYS A 38 -11.11 24.83 13.34
C LYS A 38 -9.66 25.18 13.01
N SER A 39 -8.77 25.20 14.01
CA SER A 39 -7.33 25.37 13.82
C SER A 39 -6.73 24.27 12.95
N THR A 40 -7.09 23.00 13.18
CA THR A 40 -6.64 21.86 12.38
C THR A 40 -7.06 21.98 10.91
N VAL A 41 -8.27 22.48 10.63
CA VAL A 41 -8.72 22.77 9.26
C VAL A 41 -7.81 23.83 8.61
N GLY A 42 -7.48 24.89 9.36
CA GLY A 42 -6.53 25.92 8.93
C GLY A 42 -5.12 25.38 8.66
N ASP A 43 -4.62 24.47 9.49
CA ASP A 43 -3.30 23.85 9.32
C ASP A 43 -3.27 22.90 8.11
N ILE A 44 -4.37 22.19 7.83
CA ILE A 44 -4.53 21.38 6.62
C ILE A 44 -4.49 22.29 5.38
N LYS A 45 -5.17 23.44 5.41
CA LYS A 45 -5.10 24.41 4.31
C LYS A 45 -3.68 24.91 4.05
N LYS A 46 -2.93 25.25 5.11
CA LYS A 46 -1.52 25.68 4.97
C LYS A 46 -0.63 24.60 4.36
N ASN A 47 -0.90 23.34 4.64
CA ASN A 47 -0.13 22.20 4.13
C ASN A 47 -0.70 21.58 2.84
N LYS A 48 -1.72 22.20 2.23
CA LYS A 48 -2.45 21.69 1.06
C LYS A 48 -1.52 21.24 -0.07
N GLU A 49 -0.59 22.11 -0.48
CA GLU A 49 0.31 21.84 -1.61
C GLU A 49 1.21 20.64 -1.36
N LYS A 50 1.75 20.52 -0.14
CA LYS A 50 2.60 19.38 0.26
C LYS A 50 1.82 18.07 0.24
N ILE A 51 0.58 18.09 0.75
CA ILE A 51 -0.30 16.93 0.77
C ILE A 51 -0.65 16.50 -0.66
N MET A 52 -1.06 17.44 -1.52
CA MET A 52 -1.44 17.13 -2.90
C MET A 52 -0.25 16.65 -3.73
N LYS A 53 0.93 17.28 -3.58
CA LYS A 53 2.16 16.84 -4.26
C LYS A 53 2.56 15.43 -3.86
N PHE A 54 2.49 15.11 -2.56
CA PHE A 54 2.79 13.76 -2.08
C PHE A 54 1.83 12.71 -2.66
N VAL A 55 0.55 13.05 -2.76
CA VAL A 55 -0.47 12.12 -3.26
C VAL A 55 -0.33 11.93 -4.76
N SER A 56 -0.07 12.99 -5.52
CA SER A 56 0.10 12.90 -6.98
C SER A 56 1.32 12.08 -7.39
N THR A 57 2.37 12.04 -6.56
CA THR A 57 3.56 11.21 -6.82
C THR A 57 3.40 9.75 -6.36
N THR A 58 2.32 9.41 -5.66
CA THR A 58 2.10 8.07 -5.13
C THR A 58 1.14 7.27 -6.02
N GLU A 59 1.66 6.31 -6.80
CA GLU A 59 0.86 5.52 -7.78
C GLU A 59 -0.39 4.85 -7.21
N ARG A 60 -0.36 4.39 -5.94
CA ARG A 60 -1.48 3.66 -5.30
C ARG A 60 -2.31 4.52 -4.35
N GLY A 61 -2.12 5.85 -4.37
CA GLY A 61 -2.69 6.76 -3.38
C GLY A 61 -2.10 6.57 -1.98
N PRO A 62 -2.47 7.43 -1.01
CA PRO A 62 -1.83 7.43 0.30
C PRO A 62 -2.40 6.37 1.26
N GLY A 63 -3.56 5.77 0.94
CA GLY A 63 -4.21 4.73 1.75
C GLY A 63 -4.41 5.13 3.22
N THR A 64 -4.05 4.25 4.15
CA THR A 64 -4.21 4.51 5.59
C THR A 64 -3.14 5.44 6.18
N ARG A 65 -2.22 5.96 5.37
CA ARG A 65 -1.11 6.79 5.83
C ARG A 65 -1.64 8.10 6.40
N LYS A 66 -1.11 8.51 7.56
CA LYS A 66 -1.49 9.75 8.26
C LYS A 66 -0.42 10.85 8.22
N THR A 67 0.83 10.44 8.04
CA THR A 67 2.03 11.30 8.10
C THR A 67 2.67 11.48 6.73
N LEU A 68 3.24 12.65 6.48
CA LEU A 68 4.09 12.93 5.33
C LEU A 68 5.57 12.56 5.57
N LYS A 69 5.91 12.03 6.75
CA LYS A 69 7.30 11.68 7.10
C LYS A 69 7.89 10.71 6.09
N GLU A 70 9.01 11.09 5.51
CA GLU A 70 9.75 10.28 4.55
C GLU A 70 10.63 9.23 5.27
N PRO A 71 11.02 8.15 4.58
CA PRO A 71 12.12 7.31 5.02
C PRO A 71 13.36 8.10 5.35
N GLU A 72 14.12 7.58 6.32
CA GLU A 72 15.47 8.03 6.60
C GLU A 72 16.40 7.83 5.39
N ASN A 73 16.25 6.71 4.67
CA ASN A 73 16.98 6.44 3.43
C ASN A 73 16.01 6.24 2.26
N LEU A 74 15.65 7.34 1.59
CA LEU A 74 14.74 7.36 0.44
C LEU A 74 15.24 6.53 -0.74
N VAL A 75 16.54 6.59 -1.04
CA VAL A 75 17.14 5.88 -2.18
C VAL A 75 17.03 4.37 -1.98
N LEU A 76 17.41 3.89 -0.80
CA LEU A 76 17.29 2.48 -0.41
C LEU A 76 15.84 2.01 -0.48
N GLU A 77 14.92 2.77 0.12
CA GLU A 77 13.52 2.39 0.20
C GLU A 77 12.85 2.30 -1.17
N ASN A 78 13.11 3.28 -2.05
CA ASN A 78 12.58 3.28 -3.40
C ASN A 78 13.15 2.12 -4.22
N ALA A 79 14.46 1.87 -4.17
CA ALA A 79 15.08 0.74 -4.87
C ALA A 79 14.48 -0.60 -4.41
N LEU A 80 14.32 -0.77 -3.10
CA LEU A 80 13.72 -1.97 -2.51
C LEU A 80 12.26 -2.14 -2.92
N PHE A 81 11.47 -1.06 -2.93
CA PHE A 81 10.08 -1.12 -3.34
C PHE A 81 9.94 -1.49 -4.82
N ILE A 82 10.77 -0.91 -5.70
CA ILE A 82 10.81 -1.27 -7.13
C ILE A 82 11.13 -2.76 -7.30
N TRP A 83 12.16 -3.26 -6.62
CA TRP A 83 12.51 -4.67 -6.65
C TRP A 83 11.36 -5.57 -6.14
N PHE A 84 10.74 -5.19 -5.03
CA PHE A 84 9.60 -5.93 -4.47
C PHE A 84 8.43 -6.01 -5.46
N MET A 85 8.13 -4.89 -6.13
CA MET A 85 7.08 -4.82 -7.15
C MET A 85 7.40 -5.72 -8.35
N GLN A 86 8.66 -5.81 -8.78
CA GLN A 86 9.09 -6.75 -9.82
C GLN A 86 8.87 -8.20 -9.40
N GLN A 87 9.22 -8.58 -8.16
CA GLN A 87 8.98 -9.94 -7.67
C GLN A 87 7.48 -10.27 -7.59
N ARG A 88 6.67 -9.31 -7.16
CA ARG A 88 5.22 -9.45 -7.09
C ARG A 88 4.60 -9.65 -8.49
N ARG A 89 5.08 -8.94 -9.51
CA ARG A 89 4.65 -9.14 -10.92
C ARG A 89 4.98 -10.53 -11.45
N ARG A 90 6.03 -11.16 -10.93
CA ARG A 90 6.42 -12.54 -11.24
C ARG A 90 5.70 -13.59 -10.40
N HIS A 91 4.73 -13.18 -9.57
CA HIS A 91 4.01 -14.05 -8.65
C HIS A 91 4.92 -14.82 -7.67
N ILE A 92 6.09 -14.26 -7.34
CA ILE A 92 7.02 -14.85 -6.39
C ILE A 92 6.60 -14.41 -4.97
N PRO A 93 6.32 -15.34 -4.04
CA PRO A 93 6.05 -15.00 -2.66
C PRO A 93 7.33 -14.49 -1.99
N ILE A 94 7.29 -13.29 -1.44
CA ILE A 94 8.42 -12.66 -0.75
C ILE A 94 8.09 -12.54 0.74
N SER A 95 8.87 -13.23 1.57
CA SER A 95 8.75 -13.17 3.03
C SER A 95 9.33 -11.87 3.60
N GLY A 96 9.09 -11.61 4.89
CA GLY A 96 9.68 -10.44 5.56
C GLY A 96 11.20 -10.52 5.63
N GLU A 97 11.72 -11.72 5.86
CA GLU A 97 13.14 -12.02 5.98
C GLU A 97 13.86 -11.74 4.65
N ILE A 98 13.27 -12.17 3.52
CA ILE A 98 13.83 -11.88 2.19
C ILE A 98 13.87 -10.36 1.93
N ILE A 99 12.85 -9.61 2.35
CA ILE A 99 12.86 -8.14 2.24
C ILE A 99 14.01 -7.55 3.07
N CYS A 100 14.20 -8.01 4.31
CA CYS A 100 15.29 -7.55 5.17
C CYS A 100 16.66 -7.83 4.55
N GLU A 101 16.91 -9.05 4.07
CA GLU A 101 18.19 -9.38 3.41
C GLU A 101 18.43 -8.52 2.18
N LYS A 102 17.41 -8.36 1.33
CA LYS A 102 17.54 -7.53 0.14
C LYS A 102 17.81 -6.06 0.47
N ALA A 103 17.21 -5.56 1.56
CA ALA A 103 17.44 -4.21 2.04
C ALA A 103 18.88 -4.02 2.55
N ARG A 104 19.46 -5.00 3.24
CA ARG A 104 20.88 -4.94 3.66
C ARG A 104 21.83 -4.94 2.47
N LEU A 105 21.56 -5.79 1.48
CA LEU A 105 22.33 -5.83 0.23
C LEU A 105 22.30 -4.47 -0.48
N PHE A 106 21.12 -3.89 -0.67
CA PHE A 106 20.98 -2.57 -1.29
C PHE A 106 21.64 -1.47 -0.46
N HIS A 107 21.56 -1.52 0.87
CA HIS A 107 22.25 -0.57 1.72
C HIS A 107 23.77 -0.61 1.46
N ARG A 108 24.36 -1.82 1.45
CA ARG A 108 25.79 -2.00 1.15
C ARG A 108 26.16 -1.50 -0.23
N GLU A 109 25.33 -1.77 -1.23
CA GLU A 109 25.57 -1.32 -2.61
C GLU A 109 25.51 0.20 -2.77
N ILE A 110 24.60 0.87 -2.08
CA ILE A 110 24.38 2.32 -2.15
C ILE A 110 25.42 3.08 -1.32
N THR A 111 25.64 2.68 -0.08
CA THR A 111 26.50 3.41 0.87
C THR A 111 27.97 3.01 0.78
N LYS A 112 28.27 1.87 0.15
CA LYS A 112 29.60 1.24 0.16
C LYS A 112 30.10 0.91 1.57
N GLN A 113 29.20 0.80 2.55
CA GLN A 113 29.50 0.43 3.92
C GLN A 113 28.87 -0.93 4.24
N GLU A 114 29.65 -1.84 4.86
CA GLU A 114 29.14 -3.16 5.26
C GLU A 114 28.24 -3.06 6.50
N ASP A 115 28.60 -2.18 7.44
CA ASP A 115 27.89 -1.97 8.68
C ASP A 115 27.10 -0.65 8.66
N GLY A 116 25.92 -0.64 9.28
CA GLY A 116 25.11 0.58 9.44
C GLY A 116 23.61 0.39 9.25
N PHE A 117 23.16 -0.75 8.73
CA PHE A 117 21.74 -0.99 8.50
C PHE A 117 21.30 -2.40 8.90
N THR A 118 20.58 -2.49 10.01
CA THR A 118 20.14 -3.77 10.59
C THR A 118 18.90 -4.36 9.90
N ALA A 119 18.13 -3.54 9.17
CA ALA A 119 16.79 -3.91 8.67
C ALA A 119 15.90 -4.50 9.78
N SER A 120 15.78 -3.78 10.90
CA SER A 120 15.07 -4.26 12.09
C SER A 120 13.60 -4.55 11.81
N ARG A 121 12.96 -5.32 12.71
CA ARG A 121 11.52 -5.62 12.61
C ARG A 121 10.66 -4.36 12.52
N GLY A 122 10.95 -3.34 13.34
CA GLY A 122 10.25 -2.06 13.29
C GLY A 122 10.45 -1.31 11.98
N TRP A 123 11.65 -1.36 11.41
CA TRP A 123 11.90 -0.80 10.08
C TRP A 123 11.10 -1.53 8.99
N LEU A 124 11.07 -2.87 9.01
CA LEU A 124 10.32 -3.68 8.06
C LEU A 124 8.81 -3.39 8.15
N ASP A 125 8.26 -3.29 9.36
CA ASP A 125 6.85 -2.98 9.58
C ASP A 125 6.51 -1.58 9.03
N ASN A 126 7.38 -0.59 9.25
CA ASN A 126 7.23 0.74 8.68
C ASN A 126 7.36 0.77 7.15
N PHE A 127 8.29 0.00 6.58
CA PHE A 127 8.42 -0.16 5.12
C PHE A 127 7.12 -0.74 4.53
N LYS A 128 6.63 -1.84 5.10
CA LYS A 128 5.38 -2.47 4.67
C LYS A 128 4.19 -1.51 4.79
N HIS A 129 4.09 -0.80 5.90
CA HIS A 129 3.02 0.17 6.12
C HIS A 129 3.04 1.31 5.10
N ARG A 130 4.22 1.90 4.83
CA ARG A 130 4.38 3.00 3.88
C ARG A 130 4.03 2.62 2.45
N HIS A 131 4.33 1.39 2.06
CA HIS A 131 4.08 0.88 0.71
C HIS A 131 2.78 0.08 0.58
N GLY A 132 1.94 0.02 1.63
CA GLY A 132 0.69 -0.72 1.63
C GLY A 132 0.87 -2.23 1.38
N ILE A 133 2.03 -2.79 1.76
CA ILE A 133 2.33 -4.21 1.63
C ILE A 133 1.59 -4.96 2.73
N ARG A 134 0.45 -5.54 2.37
CA ARG A 134 -0.35 -6.37 3.28
C ARG A 134 0.20 -7.79 3.30
N ARG A 135 0.07 -8.46 4.45
CA ARG A 135 0.19 -9.92 4.51
C ARG A 135 -0.99 -10.50 3.73
N LEU A 136 -0.74 -10.92 2.50
CA LEU A 136 -1.69 -11.79 1.81
C LEU A 136 -1.56 -13.15 2.49
N LYS A 137 -2.64 -13.62 3.13
CA LYS A 137 -2.75 -15.03 3.47
C LYS A 137 -2.78 -15.72 2.12
N ILE A 138 -1.74 -16.49 1.78
CA ILE A 138 -1.79 -17.38 0.63
C ILE A 138 -2.83 -18.43 1.02
N THR A 139 -4.10 -18.17 0.68
CA THR A 139 -5.13 -19.20 0.72
C THR A 139 -4.75 -20.20 -0.35
N GLY A 140 -4.63 -21.46 0.05
CA GLY A 140 -3.93 -22.53 -0.65
C GLY A 140 -4.56 -23.01 -1.95
N GLU A 141 -5.12 -22.14 -2.79
CA GLU A 141 -5.58 -22.54 -4.13
C GLU A 141 -4.42 -23.13 -4.95
N LYS A 142 -3.19 -22.63 -4.75
CA LYS A 142 -2.00 -23.15 -5.44
C LYS A 142 -1.53 -24.53 -4.94
N LEU A 143 -1.94 -24.96 -3.74
CA LEU A 143 -1.64 -26.30 -3.19
C LEU A 143 -2.83 -27.27 -3.35
N SER A 144 -3.98 -26.77 -3.77
CA SER A 144 -5.20 -27.55 -4.04
C SER A 144 -5.38 -27.85 -5.53
N CYS A 145 -4.33 -27.67 -6.33
CA CYS A 145 -4.32 -28.14 -7.71
C CYS A 145 -4.11 -29.66 -7.67
N ASP A 146 -5.20 -30.41 -7.58
CA ASP A 146 -5.15 -31.86 -7.81
C ASP A 146 -4.90 -32.08 -9.30
N GLU A 147 -3.63 -32.25 -9.67
CA GLU A 147 -3.24 -32.55 -11.05
C GLU A 147 -3.94 -33.80 -11.58
N ALA A 148 -4.31 -34.76 -10.71
CA ALA A 148 -5.05 -35.94 -11.11
C ALA A 148 -6.50 -35.63 -11.54
N SER A 149 -7.06 -34.49 -11.13
CA SER A 149 -8.40 -34.03 -11.53
C SER A 149 -8.42 -33.27 -12.86
N ILE A 150 -7.25 -32.91 -13.43
CA ILE A 150 -7.16 -32.14 -14.68
C ILE A 150 -7.68 -32.94 -15.88
N GLU A 151 -7.18 -34.16 -16.07
CA GLU A 151 -7.57 -35.01 -17.21
C GLU A 151 -9.03 -35.48 -17.16
N PRO A 152 -9.59 -35.90 -16.01
CA PRO A 152 -11.02 -36.17 -15.87
C PRO A 152 -11.89 -34.96 -16.25
N PHE A 153 -11.52 -33.76 -15.79
CA PHE A 153 -12.26 -32.54 -16.12
C PHE A 153 -12.16 -32.20 -17.61
N ARG A 154 -10.98 -32.34 -18.23
CA ARG A 154 -10.79 -32.10 -19.66
C ARG A 154 -11.65 -33.04 -20.50
N ASN A 155 -11.70 -34.32 -20.14
CA ASN A 155 -12.50 -35.32 -20.85
C ASN A 155 -14.01 -35.05 -20.70
N GLU A 156 -14.45 -34.71 -19.48
CA GLU A 156 -15.85 -34.35 -19.24
C GLU A 156 -16.26 -33.08 -19.99
N LEU A 157 -15.41 -32.06 -19.98
CA LEU A 157 -15.64 -30.82 -20.71
C LEU A 157 -15.73 -31.07 -22.22
N GLN A 158 -14.83 -31.87 -22.78
CA GLN A 158 -14.86 -32.22 -24.20
C GLN A 158 -16.13 -32.99 -24.56
N ARG A 159 -16.59 -33.89 -23.69
CA ARG A 159 -17.86 -34.58 -23.86
C ARG A 159 -19.02 -33.59 -23.91
N VAL A 160 -19.11 -32.69 -22.94
CA VAL A 160 -20.19 -31.69 -22.88
C VAL A 160 -20.17 -30.76 -24.10
N ILE A 161 -19.00 -30.34 -24.57
CA ILE A 161 -18.86 -29.51 -25.78
C ILE A 161 -19.42 -30.24 -27.00
N ASN A 162 -19.04 -31.51 -27.19
CA ASN A 162 -19.49 -32.32 -28.31
C ASN A 162 -20.99 -32.64 -28.22
N GLU A 163 -21.51 -32.95 -27.04
CA GLU A 163 -22.93 -33.27 -26.81
C GLU A 163 -23.85 -32.07 -27.05
N ASN A 164 -23.36 -30.86 -26.76
CA ASN A 164 -24.14 -29.62 -26.92
C ASN A 164 -23.82 -28.89 -28.22
N ASN A 165 -23.01 -29.48 -29.11
CA ASN A 165 -22.59 -28.90 -30.40
C ASN A 165 -22.08 -27.46 -30.24
N LEU A 166 -21.36 -27.20 -29.15
CA LEU A 166 -20.83 -25.88 -28.79
C LEU A 166 -19.53 -25.64 -29.55
N ASP A 167 -19.60 -25.59 -30.88
CA ASP A 167 -18.52 -25.04 -31.68
C ASP A 167 -18.49 -23.52 -31.44
N LEU A 168 -17.34 -23.02 -30.99
CA LEU A 168 -17.03 -21.59 -30.97
C LEU A 168 -16.72 -21.18 -32.42
N GLU A 169 -17.71 -20.63 -33.13
CA GLU A 169 -17.43 -19.74 -34.27
C GLU A 169 -16.64 -18.50 -33.83
#